data_AF-A0A2A4IWB9-F1
#
_entry.id   AF-A0A2A4IWB9-F1
#
_cell.length_a   1.000
_cell.length_b   1.000
_cell.length_c   1.000
_cell.angle_alpha   90.00
_cell.angle_beta   90.00
_cell.angle_gamma   90.00
#
_symmetry.space_group_name_H-M   'P 1'
#
loop_
_entity.id
_entity.type
_entity.pdbx_description
1 polymer ?
#
loop_
_entity_poly.entity_id
_entity_poly.type
_entity_poly.pdbx_seq_one_letter_code
_entity_poly.pdbx_strand_id
1 'polypeptide(L)'
;VDALGDNLVTACARAGDRCADVLSELLRSRDGQPPLFRPHHTNADGYTALHVASSQHSAANSRLHTVHVLIVHGGFDITEGDLKGGDTALHLAVNSPNCDLQMILMMFKQFERKDWKMLAHYPNLSTKTPLDLARLASKTPTRQNYPTEVLEFLKKCR
;
A
#
# COMPACT_ATOMS: atom_id res chain seq x y z
N VAL A 1 12.28 -12.94 12.15
CA VAL A 1 11.23 -11.90 12.23
C VAL A 1 11.30 -11.24 13.60
N ASP A 2 10.80 -10.02 13.74
CA ASP A 2 10.74 -9.31 15.02
C ASP A 2 9.45 -9.63 15.81
N ALA A 3 9.17 -8.87 16.87
CA ALA A 3 7.98 -9.04 17.71
C ALA A 3 6.64 -8.76 17.00
N LEU A 4 6.65 -8.01 15.89
CA LEU A 4 5.49 -7.77 15.04
C LEU A 4 5.36 -8.82 13.93
N GLY A 5 6.28 -9.79 13.90
CA GLY A 5 6.40 -10.73 12.80
C GLY A 5 6.99 -10.10 11.54
N ASP A 6 7.53 -8.89 11.59
CA ASP A 6 8.16 -8.27 10.42
C ASP A 6 9.49 -8.98 10.13
N ASN A 7 9.77 -9.23 8.85
CA ASN A 7 11.14 -9.50 8.42
C ASN A 7 11.84 -8.18 8.09
N LEU A 8 13.09 -8.22 7.62
CA LEU A 8 13.84 -7.00 7.32
C LEU A 8 13.18 -6.14 6.23
N VAL A 9 12.57 -6.76 5.22
CA VAL A 9 11.84 -6.05 4.14
C VAL A 9 10.65 -5.30 4.72
N THR A 10 9.82 -5.96 5.52
CA THR A 10 8.65 -5.33 6.17
C THR A 10 9.08 -4.26 7.18
N ALA A 11 10.16 -4.48 7.94
CA ALA A 11 10.69 -3.49 8.89
C ALA A 11 11.22 -2.23 8.17
N CYS A 12 11.92 -2.38 7.04
CA CYS A 12 12.33 -1.24 6.20
C CYS A 12 11.10 -0.49 5.65
N ALA A 13 10.08 -1.22 5.18
CA ALA A 13 8.84 -0.61 4.71
C ALA A 13 8.10 0.16 5.82
N ARG A 14 8.10 -0.39 7.04
CA ARG A 14 7.57 0.28 8.23
C ARG A 14 8.38 1.51 8.60
N ALA A 15 9.70 1.47 8.49
CA ALA A 15 10.57 2.60 8.81
C ALA A 15 10.38 3.79 7.85
N GLY A 16 9.87 3.54 6.64
CA GLY A 16 9.51 4.54 5.65
C GLY A 16 10.65 4.95 4.74
N ASP A 17 10.53 6.13 4.12
CA ASP A 17 11.41 6.55 3.03
C ASP A 17 12.89 6.62 3.44
N ARG A 18 13.19 6.80 4.73
CA ARG A 18 14.56 6.75 5.27
C ARG A 18 15.29 5.41 5.04
N CYS A 19 14.55 4.34 4.77
CA CYS A 19 15.07 3.00 4.50
C CYS A 19 14.80 2.55 3.06
N ALA A 20 14.31 3.42 2.18
CA ALA A 20 13.91 3.03 0.83
C ALA A 20 15.10 2.59 -0.05
N ASP A 21 16.26 3.23 0.07
CA ASP A 21 17.47 2.80 -0.66
C ASP A 21 17.95 1.42 -0.19
N VAL A 22 17.96 1.19 1.12
CA VAL A 22 18.26 -0.12 1.71
C VAL A 22 17.26 -1.15 1.20
N LEU A 23 15.96 -0.82 1.23
CA LEU A 23 14.90 -1.69 0.73
C LEU A 23 15.09 -2.03 -0.76
N SER A 24 15.50 -1.05 -1.57
CA SER A 24 15.79 -1.25 -2.99
C SER A 24 16.92 -2.26 -3.20
N GLU A 25 18.01 -2.13 -2.44
CA GLU A 25 19.11 -3.11 -2.49
C GLU A 25 18.67 -4.51 -2.00
N LEU A 26 17.80 -4.59 -0.99
CA LEU A 26 17.27 -5.87 -0.49
C LEU A 26 16.38 -6.59 -1.51
N LEU A 27 15.68 -5.84 -2.36
CA LEU A 27 14.78 -6.37 -3.39
C LEU A 27 15.51 -6.63 -4.72
N ARG A 28 16.73 -6.12 -4.88
CA ARG A 28 17.50 -6.27 -6.11
C ARG A 28 17.88 -7.73 -6.35
N SER A 29 17.36 -8.32 -7.43
CA SER A 29 17.84 -9.62 -7.91
C SER A 29 19.26 -9.47 -8.47
N ARG A 30 20.21 -10.26 -7.95
CA ARG A 30 21.59 -10.32 -8.46
C ARG A 30 21.79 -11.67 -9.14
N ASP A 31 22.06 -11.65 -10.44
CA ASP A 31 22.69 -12.73 -11.21
C ASP A 31 22.22 -14.15 -10.89
N GLY A 32 20.91 -14.39 -10.95
CA GLY A 32 20.33 -15.73 -10.77
C GLY A 32 20.42 -16.30 -9.36
N GLN A 33 20.87 -15.52 -8.37
CA GLN A 33 20.85 -15.91 -6.97
C GLN A 33 19.44 -15.75 -6.40
N PRO A 34 18.97 -16.68 -5.56
CA PRO A 34 17.70 -16.54 -4.87
C PRO A 34 17.75 -15.30 -3.95
N PRO A 35 16.61 -14.60 -3.76
CA PRO A 35 16.58 -13.44 -2.90
C PRO A 35 16.93 -13.83 -1.46
N LEU A 36 17.82 -13.05 -0.83
CA LEU A 36 18.29 -13.31 0.54
C LEU A 36 17.17 -13.23 1.59
N PHE A 37 16.14 -12.45 1.28
CA PHE A 37 14.95 -12.29 2.10
C PHE A 37 13.71 -12.75 1.34
N ARG A 38 12.65 -13.07 2.07
CA ARG A 38 11.33 -13.36 1.48
C ARG A 38 10.56 -12.04 1.32
N PRO A 39 10.52 -11.40 0.14
CA PRO A 39 9.87 -10.10 -0.02
C PRO A 39 8.37 -10.16 0.30
N HIS A 40 7.68 -11.19 -0.16
CA HIS A 40 6.24 -11.40 0.07
C HIS A 40 5.92 -12.04 1.44
N HIS A 41 6.81 -11.91 2.42
CA HIS A 41 6.54 -12.34 3.79
C HIS A 41 5.40 -11.51 4.39
N THR A 42 4.45 -12.19 5.04
CA THR A 42 3.38 -11.55 5.80
C THR A 42 3.71 -11.53 7.29
N ASN A 43 3.50 -10.39 7.93
CA ASN A 43 3.76 -10.23 9.36
C ASN A 43 2.65 -10.84 10.24
N ALA A 44 2.70 -10.65 11.55
CA ALA A 44 1.70 -11.21 12.47
C ALA A 44 0.28 -10.68 12.22
N ASP A 45 0.14 -9.52 11.56
CA ASP A 45 -1.14 -8.98 11.14
C ASP A 45 -1.63 -9.49 9.78
N GLY A 46 -0.85 -10.34 9.11
CA GLY A 46 -1.15 -10.80 7.76
C GLY A 46 -0.80 -9.79 6.67
N TYR A 47 0.01 -8.78 6.98
CA TYR A 47 0.41 -7.72 6.06
C TYR A 47 1.75 -8.00 5.40
N THR A 48 1.79 -7.83 4.08
CA THR A 48 3.06 -7.71 3.34
C THR A 48 3.71 -6.34 3.58
N ALA A 49 4.95 -6.16 3.13
CA ALA A 49 5.63 -4.88 3.19
C ALA A 49 4.84 -3.73 2.51
N LEU A 50 4.15 -4.00 1.40
CA LEU A 50 3.34 -3.00 0.70
C LEU A 50 2.10 -2.57 1.50
N HIS A 51 1.43 -3.51 2.16
CA HIS A 51 0.32 -3.23 3.08
C HIS A 51 0.76 -2.33 4.25
N VAL A 52 1.90 -2.66 4.89
CA VAL A 52 2.46 -1.86 5.99
C VAL A 52 2.84 -0.46 5.51
N ALA A 53 3.51 -0.34 4.36
CA ALA A 53 3.93 0.95 3.83
C ALA A 53 2.74 1.87 3.53
N SER A 54 1.68 1.30 2.93
CA SER A 54 0.50 2.02 2.49
C SER A 54 -0.39 2.46 3.66
N SER A 55 -0.58 1.61 4.68
CA SER A 55 -1.41 1.92 5.85
C SER A 55 -0.79 2.96 6.78
N GLN A 56 0.54 2.98 6.91
CA GLN A 56 1.25 3.80 7.91
C GLN A 56 1.82 5.10 7.34
N HIS A 57 1.64 5.36 6.06
CA HIS A 57 2.01 6.63 5.46
C HIS A 57 1.39 7.82 6.22
N SER A 58 2.17 8.89 6.36
CA SER A 58 1.72 10.17 6.88
C SER A 58 2.68 11.27 6.45
N ALA A 59 2.27 12.53 6.57
CA ALA A 59 3.16 13.67 6.31
C ALA A 59 4.42 13.68 7.20
N ALA A 60 4.32 13.22 8.46
CA ALA A 60 5.44 13.17 9.39
C ALA A 60 6.40 11.99 9.13
N ASN A 61 5.93 10.95 8.45
CA ASN A 61 6.72 9.77 8.12
C ASN A 61 6.30 9.25 6.73
N SER A 62 6.90 9.87 5.70
CA SER A 62 6.60 9.54 4.32
C SER A 62 7.07 8.13 3.95
N ARG A 63 6.31 7.52 3.03
CA ARG A 63 6.48 6.16 2.51
C ARG A 63 6.27 6.11 0.99
N LEU A 64 6.26 7.27 0.34
CA LEU A 64 5.98 7.37 -1.09
C LEU A 64 7.08 6.68 -1.91
N HIS A 65 8.34 6.90 -1.54
CA HIS A 65 9.47 6.26 -2.20
C HIS A 65 9.53 4.77 -1.85
N THR A 66 9.27 4.40 -0.60
CA THR A 66 9.11 3.00 -0.17
C THR A 66 8.06 2.26 -1.01
N VAL A 67 6.86 2.82 -1.19
CA VAL A 67 5.80 2.21 -1.99
C VAL A 67 6.20 2.09 -3.46
N HIS A 68 6.84 3.13 -4.03
CA HIS A 68 7.39 3.05 -5.38
C HIS A 68 8.40 1.91 -5.52
N VAL A 69 9.35 1.79 -4.59
CA VAL A 69 10.36 0.72 -4.60
C VAL A 69 9.70 -0.66 -4.54
N LEU A 70 8.71 -0.87 -3.68
CA LEU A 70 8.01 -2.15 -3.55
C LEU A 70 7.26 -2.53 -4.84
N ILE A 71 6.55 -1.60 -5.46
CA ILE A 71 5.79 -1.88 -6.68
C ILE A 71 6.73 -2.06 -7.89
N VAL A 72 7.63 -1.10 -8.12
CA VAL A 72 8.41 -1.01 -9.36
C VAL A 72 9.65 -1.89 -9.35
N HIS A 73 10.36 -1.97 -8.22
CA HIS A 73 11.59 -2.75 -8.11
C HIS A 73 11.37 -4.10 -7.41
N GLY A 74 10.43 -4.15 -6.46
CA GLY A 74 10.09 -5.36 -5.74
C GLY A 74 9.08 -6.27 -6.44
N GLY A 75 8.40 -5.78 -7.49
CA GLY A 75 7.39 -6.55 -8.22
C GLY A 75 6.17 -6.95 -7.37
N PHE A 76 5.86 -6.18 -6.32
CA PHE A 76 4.69 -6.46 -5.50
C PHE A 76 3.40 -6.25 -6.30
N ASP A 77 2.50 -7.21 -6.21
CA ASP A 77 1.17 -7.09 -6.79
C ASP A 77 0.31 -6.16 -5.93
N ILE A 78 -0.12 -5.04 -6.51
CA ILE A 78 -0.97 -4.06 -5.83
C ILE A 78 -2.38 -4.61 -5.53
N THR A 79 -2.79 -5.67 -6.22
CA THR A 79 -4.09 -6.35 -6.03
C THR A 79 -4.01 -7.51 -5.05
N GLU A 80 -2.82 -7.85 -4.55
CA GLU A 80 -2.64 -8.78 -3.45
C GLU A 80 -3.37 -8.25 -2.21
N GLY A 81 -4.31 -9.05 -1.70
CA GLY A 81 -5.04 -8.74 -0.47
C GLY A 81 -4.30 -9.27 0.76
N ASP A 82 -4.48 -8.61 1.89
CA ASP A 82 -4.00 -9.12 3.18
C ASP A 82 -4.64 -10.48 3.55
N LEU A 83 -4.05 -11.17 4.56
CA LEU A 83 -4.57 -12.47 4.99
C LEU A 83 -5.88 -12.40 5.80
N LYS A 84 -6.24 -11.23 6.33
CA LYS A 84 -7.37 -11.09 7.27
C LYS A 84 -8.68 -10.76 6.55
N GLY A 85 -8.66 -9.74 5.71
CA GLY A 85 -9.84 -9.19 5.03
C GLY A 85 -9.74 -9.19 3.52
N GLY A 86 -8.60 -9.61 2.95
CA GLY A 86 -8.28 -9.40 1.54
C GLY A 86 -8.18 -7.92 1.17
N ASP A 87 -7.91 -7.05 2.14
CA ASP A 87 -7.70 -5.63 1.87
C ASP A 87 -6.39 -5.48 1.13
N THR A 88 -6.46 -4.97 -0.09
CA THR A 88 -5.24 -4.63 -0.84
C THR A 88 -4.54 -3.43 -0.23
N ALA A 89 -3.30 -3.18 -0.63
CA ALA A 89 -2.57 -1.99 -0.23
C ALA A 89 -3.35 -0.68 -0.45
N LEU A 90 -4.13 -0.59 -1.54
CA LEU A 90 -4.95 0.57 -1.84
C LEU A 90 -6.15 0.71 -0.88
N HIS A 91 -6.78 -0.40 -0.47
CA HIS A 91 -7.81 -0.37 0.57
C HIS A 91 -7.26 0.23 1.86
N LEU A 92 -6.08 -0.23 2.27
CA LEU A 92 -5.43 0.22 3.50
C LEU A 92 -5.01 1.70 3.44
N ALA A 93 -4.49 2.18 2.30
CA ALA A 93 -4.13 3.58 2.11
C ALA A 93 -5.37 4.50 2.19
N VAL A 94 -6.45 4.11 1.51
CA VAL A 94 -7.73 4.85 1.53
C VAL A 94 -8.36 4.83 2.93
N ASN A 95 -8.29 3.71 3.64
CA ASN A 95 -8.90 3.57 4.94
C ASN A 95 -7.99 4.02 6.11
N SER A 96 -6.80 4.56 5.82
CA SER A 96 -5.87 5.03 6.84
C SER A 96 -6.40 6.29 7.55
N PRO A 97 -6.16 6.46 8.86
CA PRO A 97 -6.40 7.72 9.55
C PRO A 97 -5.63 8.91 8.96
N ASN A 98 -4.48 8.62 8.33
CA ASN A 98 -3.61 9.60 7.68
C ASN A 98 -3.71 9.50 6.15
N CYS A 99 -4.89 9.16 5.63
CA CYS A 99 -5.11 9.07 4.19
C CYS A 99 -4.58 10.31 3.47
N ASP A 100 -3.77 10.10 2.44
CA ASP A 100 -3.13 11.16 1.66
C ASP A 100 -3.32 10.90 0.18
N LEU A 101 -3.81 11.91 -0.54
CA LEU A 101 -3.95 11.87 -2.00
C LEU A 101 -2.63 11.54 -2.70
N GLN A 102 -1.48 12.03 -2.21
CA GLN A 102 -0.19 11.77 -2.83
C GLN A 102 0.17 10.28 -2.82
N MET A 103 -0.16 9.57 -1.73
CA MET A 103 0.02 8.11 -1.67
C MET A 103 -0.84 7.41 -2.71
N ILE A 104 -2.12 7.78 -2.82
CA ILE A 104 -3.05 7.20 -3.81
C ILE A 104 -2.54 7.47 -5.23
N LEU A 105 -2.18 8.72 -5.54
CA LEU A 105 -1.66 9.07 -6.86
C LEU A 105 -0.34 8.36 -7.18
N MET A 106 0.54 8.18 -6.18
CA MET A 106 1.79 7.43 -6.35
C MET A 106 1.54 5.99 -6.76
N MET A 107 0.58 5.32 -6.12
CA MET A 107 0.18 3.95 -6.47
C MET A 107 -0.36 3.88 -7.90
N PHE A 108 -1.28 4.78 -8.28
CA PHE A 108 -1.89 4.78 -9.61
C PHE A 108 -0.93 5.18 -10.73
N LYS A 109 0.08 6.02 -10.44
CA LYS A 109 1.08 6.47 -11.42
C LYS A 109 1.89 5.32 -12.03
N GLN A 110 1.99 4.18 -11.34
CA GLN A 110 2.74 3.02 -11.81
C GLN A 110 1.98 2.18 -12.84
N PHE A 111 0.70 2.48 -13.08
CA PHE A 111 -0.18 1.70 -13.93
C PHE A 111 -0.77 2.55 -15.07
N GLU A 112 -1.05 1.89 -16.19
CA GLU A 112 -1.72 2.54 -17.31
C GLU A 112 -3.14 2.98 -16.91
N ARG A 113 -3.61 4.07 -17.50
CA ARG A 113 -4.93 4.64 -17.19
C ARG A 113 -6.08 3.66 -17.39
N LYS A 114 -5.93 2.69 -18.31
CA LYS A 114 -6.94 1.66 -18.59
C LYS A 114 -7.16 0.71 -17.39
N ASP A 115 -6.16 0.55 -16.53
CA ASP A 115 -6.19 -0.36 -15.37
C ASP A 115 -6.73 0.33 -14.11
N TRP A 116 -6.86 1.67 -14.13
CA TRP A 116 -7.30 2.44 -12.96
C TRP A 116 -8.67 2.05 -12.45
N LYS A 117 -9.60 1.70 -13.36
CA LYS A 117 -10.92 1.20 -12.98
C LYS A 117 -10.81 -0.07 -12.15
N MET A 118 -9.99 -1.02 -12.62
CA MET A 118 -9.82 -2.30 -11.94
C MET A 118 -9.24 -2.09 -10.53
N LEU A 119 -8.25 -1.21 -10.36
CA LEU A 119 -7.69 -0.87 -9.05
C LEU A 119 -8.71 -0.20 -8.12
N ALA A 120 -9.44 0.80 -8.59
CA ALA A 120 -10.41 1.54 -7.77
C ALA A 120 -11.64 0.70 -7.37
N HIS A 121 -11.93 -0.36 -8.13
CA HIS A 121 -13.10 -1.23 -7.96
C HIS A 121 -12.73 -2.67 -7.55
N TYR A 122 -11.47 -2.93 -7.19
CA TYR A 122 -11.04 -4.28 -6.78
C TYR A 122 -11.69 -4.65 -5.44
N PRO A 123 -12.44 -5.76 -5.33
CA PRO A 123 -13.12 -6.10 -4.08
C PRO A 123 -12.20 -6.83 -3.10
N ASN A 124 -12.28 -6.49 -1.81
CA ASN A 124 -11.78 -7.32 -0.72
C ASN A 124 -12.73 -8.50 -0.40
N LEU A 125 -12.44 -9.32 0.61
CA LEU A 125 -13.27 -10.48 0.99
C LEU A 125 -14.66 -10.08 1.50
N SER A 126 -14.83 -8.84 1.96
CA SER A 126 -16.14 -8.28 2.34
C SER A 126 -16.86 -7.62 1.17
N THR A 127 -16.38 -7.80 -0.06
CA THR A 127 -16.88 -7.17 -1.30
C THR A 127 -16.83 -5.65 -1.30
N LYS A 128 -16.05 -5.04 -0.40
CA LYS A 128 -15.80 -3.59 -0.40
C LYS A 128 -14.66 -3.30 -1.35
N THR A 129 -14.82 -2.24 -2.13
CA THR A 129 -13.75 -1.70 -3.00
C THR A 129 -13.05 -0.53 -2.31
N PRO A 130 -11.87 -0.08 -2.78
CA PRO A 130 -11.26 1.14 -2.28
C PRO A 130 -12.18 2.35 -2.44
N LEU A 131 -12.92 2.43 -3.54
CA LEU A 131 -13.92 3.49 -3.74
C LEU A 131 -15.05 3.44 -2.69
N ASP A 132 -15.52 2.25 -2.30
CA ASP A 132 -16.53 2.11 -1.24
C ASP A 132 -15.99 2.55 0.11
N LEU A 133 -14.75 2.18 0.45
CA LEU A 133 -14.10 2.62 1.67
C LEU A 133 -13.90 4.14 1.69
N ALA A 134 -13.53 4.76 0.57
CA ALA A 134 -13.44 6.21 0.45
C ALA A 134 -14.80 6.90 0.69
N ARG A 135 -15.90 6.34 0.14
CA ARG A 135 -17.26 6.85 0.38
C ARG A 135 -17.64 6.75 1.85
N LEU A 136 -17.34 5.63 2.50
CA LEU A 136 -17.61 5.43 3.93
C LEU A 136 -16.79 6.43 4.76
N ALA A 137 -15.48 6.51 4.53
CA ALA A 137 -14.58 7.40 5.25
C ALA A 137 -15.00 8.88 5.14
N SER A 138 -15.42 9.33 3.95
CA SER A 138 -15.89 10.72 3.72
C SER A 138 -17.15 11.11 4.50
N LYS A 139 -17.93 10.13 4.98
CA LYS A 139 -19.17 10.34 5.73
C LYS A 139 -19.00 10.14 7.23
N THR A 140 -17.87 9.58 7.66
CA THR A 140 -17.64 9.21 9.05
C THR A 140 -17.30 10.45 9.88
N PRO A 141 -18.09 10.80 10.91
CA PRO A 141 -17.89 12.03 11.70
C PRO A 141 -16.56 12.08 12.46
N THR A 142 -15.97 10.91 12.75
CA THR A 142 -14.66 10.81 13.44
C THR A 142 -13.47 11.05 12.50
N ARG A 143 -13.70 11.17 11.19
CA ARG A 143 -12.66 11.46 10.17
C ARG A 143 -12.84 12.84 9.56
N GLN A 144 -12.88 13.87 10.41
CA GLN A 144 -13.18 15.26 10.00
C GLN A 144 -12.20 15.81 8.94
N ASN A 145 -10.99 15.26 8.84
CA ASN A 145 -9.95 15.71 7.91
C ASN A 145 -9.70 14.73 6.75
N TYR A 146 -10.67 13.87 6.40
CA TYR A 146 -10.50 12.98 5.26
C TYR A 146 -10.39 13.77 3.95
N PRO A 147 -9.36 13.54 3.11
CA PRO A 147 -9.15 14.29 1.87
C PRO A 147 -10.25 13.98 0.85
N THR A 148 -11.15 14.94 0.61
CA THR A 148 -12.27 14.79 -0.32
C THR A 148 -11.83 14.46 -1.74
N GLU A 149 -10.64 14.91 -2.12
CA GLU A 149 -9.97 14.71 -3.40
C GLU A 149 -9.70 13.24 -3.68
N VAL A 150 -9.45 12.41 -2.65
CA VAL A 150 -9.27 10.96 -2.81
C VAL A 150 -10.56 10.32 -3.32
N LEU A 151 -11.70 10.67 -2.72
CA LEU A 151 -13.00 10.16 -3.18
C LEU A 151 -13.30 10.64 -4.61
N GLU A 152 -13.07 11.92 -4.89
CA GLU A 152 -13.31 12.48 -6.23
C GLU A 152 -12.38 11.90 -7.29
N PHE A 153 -11.13 11.60 -6.95
CA PHE A 153 -10.21 10.90 -7.83
C PHE A 153 -10.70 9.48 -8.14
N LEU A 154 -11.02 8.68 -7.12
CA LEU A 154 -11.45 7.29 -7.30
C LEU A 154 -12.77 7.19 -8.09
N LYS A 155 -13.70 8.14 -7.95
CA LYS A 155 -14.92 8.21 -8.79
C LYS A 155 -14.63 8.40 -10.29
N LYS A 156 -13.48 8.97 -10.64
CA LYS A 156 -13.07 9.25 -12.03
C LYS A 156 -12.31 8.09 -12.68
N CYS A 157 -11.90 7.08 -11.91
CA CYS A 157 -11.29 5.85 -12.40
C CYS A 157 -12.39 4.96 -13.04
N ARG A 158 -12.67 5.15 -14.34
CA ARG A 158 -13.79 4.51 -15.07
C ARG A 158 -13.33 3.52 -16.13
#